data_AF-A0A0V0HWM3-F1
#
_entry.id   AF-A0A0V0HWM3-F1
#
_cell.length_a   1.000
_cell.length_b   1.000
_cell.length_c   1.000
_cell.angle_alpha   90.00
_cell.angle_beta   90.00
_cell.angle_gamma   90.00
#
_symmetry.space_group_name_H-M   'P 1'
#
loop_
_entity.id
_entity.type
_entity.pdbx_description
1 polymer ?
#
loop_
_entity_poly.entity_id
_entity_poly.type
_entity_poly.pdbx_seq_one_letter_code
_entity_poly.pdbx_strand_id
1 'polypeptide(L)'
;MGCYSRKLVEFCCSKALTDVCSKLEETLVDGSFSRITFDMMLAWQMPSSADEDRHSECVAKEKEDRKVTCKVPQEQDDISLFYSDVMPLLVDNEPGVGEDAFLWMGTLIHLVADIINGRFTFETLTTSTENRLHYPAYDMFLKEIEKCVKHLQTQTTPTGMEMADDEFILHVEGTGSSQRVVRHIGGTSWPGRLTLTNYALYFEASGALSYKEAIKLDLSKDSEQSVKTAATGPWGAPLFDKAIVYESSELQEGVVIEFPEITSSTRRDHWLSLVKEIMLLHSFLRKFKIDSPLESWEMHARTILGIIRLHAAREMLRISPPGPKNFLIFDLLDELPKGDYVLKELAESLKKVDTRHPCSASSILRSLNVSQMFVPSVELKEIQK
;
A
#
# COMPACT_ATOMS: atom_id res chain seq x y z
N MET A 1 -7.29 -34.59 14.58
CA MET A 1 -6.08 -34.01 15.20
C MET A 1 -5.63 -32.72 14.50
N GLY A 2 -5.58 -32.64 13.16
CA GLY A 2 -5.13 -31.43 12.43
C GLY A 2 -5.87 -30.11 12.75
N CYS A 3 -7.17 -30.17 13.09
CA CYS A 3 -7.93 -28.96 13.48
C CYS A 3 -7.51 -28.39 14.86
N TYR A 4 -6.96 -29.20 15.76
CA TYR A 4 -6.45 -28.71 17.05
C TYR A 4 -5.10 -28.01 16.88
N SER A 5 -4.17 -28.64 16.14
CA SER A 5 -2.83 -28.08 15.91
C SER A 5 -2.90 -26.71 15.23
N ARG A 6 -3.74 -26.55 14.19
CA ARG A 6 -3.92 -25.26 13.54
C ARG A 6 -4.47 -24.18 14.49
N LYS A 7 -5.49 -24.50 15.29
CA LYS A 7 -6.04 -23.56 16.28
C LYS A 7 -5.02 -23.17 17.35
N LEU A 8 -4.14 -24.10 17.74
CA LEU A 8 -3.06 -23.81 18.67
C LEU A 8 -2.04 -22.84 18.04
N VAL A 9 -1.66 -23.04 16.78
CA VAL A 9 -0.81 -22.11 16.02
C VAL A 9 -1.47 -20.74 15.96
N GLU A 10 -2.75 -20.65 15.57
CA GLU A 10 -3.50 -19.39 15.52
C GLU A 10 -3.48 -18.63 16.85
N PHE A 11 -3.73 -19.33 17.96
CA PHE A 11 -3.68 -18.73 19.29
C PHE A 11 -2.28 -18.24 19.67
N CYS A 12 -1.25 -19.05 19.45
CA CYS A 12 0.13 -18.70 19.75
C CYS A 12 0.62 -17.51 18.91
N CYS A 13 0.31 -17.52 17.60
CA CYS A 13 0.65 -16.44 16.67
C CYS A 13 -0.03 -15.13 17.08
N SER A 14 -1.32 -15.15 17.44
CA SER A 14 -2.02 -13.95 17.92
C SER A 14 -1.34 -13.33 19.15
N LYS A 15 -0.88 -14.15 20.10
CA LYS A 15 -0.13 -13.68 21.28
C LYS A 15 1.26 -13.15 20.95
N ALA A 16 2.02 -13.87 20.12
CA ALA A 16 3.36 -13.48 19.72
C ALA A 16 3.35 -12.19 18.89
N LEU A 17 2.40 -12.05 17.96
CA LEU A 17 2.23 -10.83 17.15
C LEU A 17 1.97 -9.60 18.01
N THR A 18 1.23 -9.73 19.11
CA THR A 18 1.00 -8.59 20.03
C THR A 18 2.31 -8.02 20.57
N ASP A 19 3.27 -8.86 20.95
CA ASP A 19 4.59 -8.42 21.42
C ASP A 19 5.45 -7.89 20.26
N VAL A 20 5.48 -8.59 19.13
CA VAL A 20 6.24 -8.17 17.93
C VAL A 20 5.75 -6.81 17.41
N CYS A 21 4.43 -6.62 17.25
CA CYS A 21 3.84 -5.36 16.81
C CYS A 21 4.11 -4.20 17.79
N SER A 22 4.32 -4.48 19.08
CA SER A 22 4.63 -3.44 20.06
C SER A 22 6.05 -2.85 19.91
N LYS A 23 6.95 -3.58 19.23
CA LYS A 23 8.34 -3.20 18.96
C LYS A 23 8.62 -3.15 17.46
N LEU A 24 7.60 -2.78 16.68
CA LEU A 24 7.60 -2.99 15.23
C LEU A 24 8.80 -2.33 14.53
N GLU A 25 9.13 -1.08 14.86
CA GLU A 25 10.27 -0.36 14.27
C GLU A 25 11.58 -1.13 14.45
N GLU A 26 11.87 -1.62 15.66
CA GLU A 26 13.08 -2.40 15.96
C GLU A 26 13.08 -3.73 15.19
N THR A 27 11.95 -4.44 15.23
CA THR A 27 11.83 -5.78 14.62
C THR A 27 11.81 -5.76 13.08
N LEU A 28 11.43 -4.63 12.47
CA LEU A 28 11.54 -4.46 11.02
C LEU A 28 12.99 -4.22 10.62
N VAL A 29 13.71 -3.35 11.35
CA VAL A 29 15.10 -3.00 11.06
C VAL A 29 16.04 -4.21 11.22
N ASP A 30 15.82 -5.04 12.25
CA ASP A 30 16.65 -6.22 12.49
C ASP A 30 16.23 -7.46 11.65
N GLY A 31 15.12 -7.37 10.91
CA GLY A 31 14.57 -8.44 10.07
C GLY A 31 13.89 -9.57 10.85
N SER A 32 13.79 -9.48 12.18
CA SER A 32 13.10 -10.49 12.99
C SER A 32 11.60 -10.55 12.68
N PHE A 33 10.99 -9.40 12.34
CA PHE A 33 9.58 -9.33 11.93
C PHE A 33 9.31 -10.16 10.67
N SER A 34 10.14 -10.01 9.63
CA SER A 34 9.93 -10.74 8.37
C SER A 34 10.11 -12.25 8.60
N ARG A 35 11.14 -12.67 9.33
CA ARG A 35 11.35 -14.10 9.59
C ARG A 35 10.23 -14.70 10.44
N ILE A 36 9.88 -14.06 11.56
CA ILE A 36 8.88 -14.64 12.47
C ILE A 36 7.52 -14.74 11.81
N THR A 37 7.09 -13.72 11.06
CA THR A 37 5.78 -13.75 10.40
C THR A 37 5.74 -14.73 9.22
N PHE A 38 6.85 -14.92 8.51
CA PHE A 38 6.96 -15.96 7.49
C PHE A 38 6.87 -17.37 8.10
N ASP A 39 7.61 -17.62 9.19
CA ASP A 39 7.60 -18.90 9.89
C ASP A 39 6.20 -19.19 10.50
N MET A 40 5.49 -18.17 10.98
CA MET A 40 4.09 -18.31 11.42
C MET A 40 3.16 -18.77 10.29
N MET A 41 3.31 -18.22 9.08
CA MET A 41 2.52 -18.64 7.91
C MET A 41 2.82 -20.08 7.51
N LEU A 42 4.09 -20.49 7.52
CA LEU A 42 4.49 -21.87 7.25
C LEU A 42 3.92 -22.84 8.30
N ALA A 43 4.02 -22.50 9.59
CA ALA A 43 3.48 -23.30 10.68
C ALA A 43 1.95 -23.42 10.62
N TRP A 44 1.26 -22.37 10.16
CA TRP A 44 -0.20 -22.42 9.97
C TRP A 44 -0.61 -23.32 8.79
N GLN A 45 0.18 -23.28 7.70
CA GLN A 45 -0.02 -24.12 6.52
C GLN A 45 0.21 -25.60 6.82
N MET A 46 1.27 -25.91 7.59
CA MET A 46 1.69 -27.27 7.95
C MET A 46 1.79 -27.41 9.48
N PRO A 47 0.64 -27.49 10.19
CA PRO A 47 0.62 -27.45 11.65
C PRO A 47 0.99 -28.80 12.32
N SER A 48 1.26 -29.85 11.55
CA SER A 48 1.65 -31.16 12.07
C SER A 48 2.70 -31.84 11.21
N SER A 49 3.50 -32.74 11.80
CA SER A 49 4.51 -33.51 11.08
C SER A 49 3.93 -34.33 9.92
N ALA A 50 2.69 -34.81 10.06
CA ALA A 50 1.99 -35.52 8.98
C ALA A 50 1.70 -34.61 7.77
N ASP A 51 1.55 -33.30 7.98
CA ASP A 51 1.38 -32.34 6.89
C ASP A 51 2.72 -32.02 6.21
N GLU A 52 3.82 -31.94 6.98
CA GLU A 52 5.19 -31.79 6.48
C GLU A 52 5.64 -33.00 5.66
N ASP A 53 5.34 -34.23 6.13
CA ASP A 53 5.64 -35.48 5.44
C ASP A 53 4.93 -35.53 4.08
N ARG A 54 3.64 -35.20 4.06
CA ARG A 54 2.84 -35.14 2.81
C ARG A 54 3.35 -34.09 1.85
N HIS A 55 3.79 -32.93 2.35
CA HIS A 55 4.39 -31.90 1.51
C HIS A 55 5.70 -32.39 0.89
N SER A 56 6.55 -33.04 1.69
CA SER A 56 7.82 -33.62 1.23
C SER A 56 7.61 -34.71 0.16
N GLU A 57 6.61 -35.57 0.34
CA GLU A 57 6.20 -36.57 -0.66
C GLU A 57 5.73 -35.92 -1.98
N CYS A 58 4.91 -34.87 -1.90
CA CYS A 58 4.46 -34.13 -3.09
C CYS A 58 5.64 -33.47 -3.84
N VAL A 59 6.54 -32.79 -3.13
CA VAL A 59 7.71 -32.13 -3.73
C VAL A 59 8.66 -33.18 -4.35
N ALA A 60 8.85 -34.33 -3.71
CA ALA A 60 9.63 -35.42 -4.26
C ALA A 60 9.03 -35.94 -5.57
N LYS A 61 7.71 -36.11 -5.61
CA LYS A 61 6.98 -36.54 -6.81
C LYS A 61 7.07 -35.52 -7.94
N GLU A 62 6.89 -34.22 -7.66
CA GLU A 62 7.04 -33.16 -8.68
C GLU A 62 8.47 -33.12 -9.25
N LYS A 63 9.49 -33.30 -8.42
CA LYS A 63 10.89 -33.40 -8.88
C LYS A 63 11.12 -34.64 -9.74
N GLU A 64 10.46 -35.75 -9.44
CA GLU A 64 10.51 -36.96 -10.26
C GLU A 64 9.78 -36.76 -11.60
N ASP A 65 8.57 -36.20 -11.59
CA ASP A 65 7.76 -35.92 -12.78
C ASP A 65 8.44 -34.90 -13.73
N ARG A 66 9.10 -33.87 -13.18
CA ARG A 66 9.95 -32.94 -13.96
C ARG A 66 11.16 -33.66 -14.59
N LYS A 67 11.79 -34.61 -13.89
CA LYS A 67 12.89 -35.43 -14.44
C LYS A 67 12.42 -36.38 -15.54
N VAL A 68 11.19 -36.90 -15.45
CA VAL A 68 10.58 -37.80 -16.45
C VAL A 68 10.17 -37.03 -17.72
N THR A 69 9.80 -35.75 -17.59
CA THR A 69 9.30 -34.92 -18.70
C THR A 69 10.42 -34.29 -19.55
N CYS A 70 11.66 -34.20 -19.03
CA CYS A 70 12.81 -33.63 -19.76
C CYS A 70 13.64 -34.69 -20.51
N LYS A 71 13.18 -35.08 -21.71
CA LYS A 71 14.04 -35.58 -22.81
C LYS A 71 13.84 -34.75 -24.08
N VAL A 72 13.87 -33.43 -23.96
CA VAL A 72 13.95 -32.52 -25.11
C VAL A 72 15.30 -31.80 -25.02
N PRO A 73 16.06 -31.65 -26.12
CA PRO A 73 17.31 -30.91 -26.09
C PRO A 73 17.06 -29.51 -25.55
N GLN A 74 17.85 -29.15 -24.56
CA GLN A 74 17.85 -27.85 -23.91
C GLN A 74 18.37 -26.82 -24.91
N GLU A 75 17.49 -26.24 -25.72
CA GLU A 75 17.79 -24.95 -26.33
C GLU A 75 17.87 -23.97 -25.15
N GLN A 76 19.10 -23.51 -24.89
CA GLN A 76 19.36 -22.40 -24.01
C GLN A 76 18.66 -21.19 -24.64
N ASP A 77 17.44 -20.90 -24.20
CA ASP A 77 16.91 -19.56 -24.32
C ASP A 77 17.83 -18.67 -23.48
N ASP A 78 18.73 -17.98 -24.17
CA ASP A 78 19.50 -16.84 -23.66
C ASP A 78 18.49 -15.77 -23.21
N ILE A 79 17.96 -15.92 -21.99
CA ILE A 79 17.32 -14.83 -21.28
C ILE A 79 18.42 -13.79 -21.10
N SER A 80 18.33 -12.72 -21.88
CA SER A 80 19.28 -11.61 -21.85
C SER A 80 19.50 -11.15 -20.41
N LEU A 81 20.73 -11.33 -19.91
CA LEU A 81 21.21 -10.85 -18.60
C LEU A 81 21.00 -9.34 -18.39
N PHE A 82 20.71 -8.61 -19.46
CA PHE A 82 20.55 -7.16 -19.45
C PHE A 82 19.11 -6.70 -19.09
N TYR A 83 18.15 -7.62 -18.99
CA TYR A 83 16.75 -7.33 -18.61
C TYR A 83 16.23 -8.29 -17.52
N SER A 84 17.11 -8.84 -16.68
CA SER A 84 16.68 -9.69 -15.58
C SER A 84 16.05 -8.83 -14.48
N ASP A 85 14.73 -8.94 -14.33
CA ASP A 85 13.99 -8.52 -13.14
C ASP A 85 14.68 -9.05 -11.87
N VAL A 86 14.43 -8.43 -10.71
CA VAL A 86 14.89 -8.97 -9.41
C VAL A 86 14.28 -10.37 -9.15
N MET A 87 13.25 -10.77 -9.91
CA MET A 87 12.50 -12.02 -9.79
C MET A 87 13.32 -13.30 -9.54
N PRO A 88 14.44 -13.59 -10.23
CA PRO A 88 15.22 -14.79 -9.95
C PRO A 88 15.87 -14.79 -8.55
N LEU A 89 16.06 -13.62 -7.93
CA LEU A 89 16.60 -13.47 -6.57
C LEU A 89 15.51 -13.51 -5.49
N LEU A 90 14.24 -13.53 -5.89
CA LEU A 90 13.09 -13.56 -4.97
C LEU A 90 12.63 -14.97 -4.62
N VAL A 91 13.34 -16.00 -5.11
CA VAL A 91 13.02 -17.42 -4.95
C VAL A 91 14.17 -18.13 -4.24
N ASP A 92 13.82 -19.05 -3.35
CA ASP A 92 14.75 -19.97 -2.69
C ASP A 92 14.30 -21.43 -2.87
N ASN A 93 15.10 -22.36 -2.33
CA ASN A 93 14.76 -23.79 -2.33
C ASN A 93 13.99 -24.21 -1.06
N GLU A 94 13.61 -23.26 -0.20
CA GLU A 94 12.87 -23.51 1.04
C GLU A 94 11.35 -23.63 0.76
N PRO A 95 10.56 -24.18 1.70
CA PRO A 95 9.11 -24.24 1.55
C PRO A 95 8.50 -22.84 1.37
N GLY A 96 7.68 -22.69 0.32
CA GLY A 96 6.91 -21.47 0.07
C GLY A 96 5.56 -21.44 0.80
N VAL A 97 5.11 -20.23 1.12
CA VAL A 97 3.80 -19.95 1.70
C VAL A 97 2.74 -19.87 0.60
N GLY A 98 1.60 -20.53 0.80
CA GLY A 98 0.43 -20.47 -0.08
C GLY A 98 -0.53 -19.33 0.29
N GLU A 99 -1.49 -19.07 -0.60
CA GLU A 99 -2.45 -17.96 -0.51
C GLU A 99 -3.21 -17.96 0.82
N ASP A 100 -3.80 -19.08 1.23
CA ASP A 100 -4.62 -19.16 2.45
C ASP A 100 -3.87 -18.73 3.72
N ALA A 101 -2.60 -19.14 3.83
CA ALA A 101 -1.75 -18.81 4.97
C ALA A 101 -1.36 -17.32 4.96
N PHE A 102 -1.10 -16.75 3.78
CA PHE A 102 -0.84 -15.33 3.62
C PHE A 102 -2.07 -14.47 3.95
N LEU A 103 -3.24 -14.86 3.44
CA LEU A 103 -4.50 -14.17 3.74
C LEU A 103 -4.85 -14.25 5.22
N TRP A 104 -4.64 -15.40 5.84
CA TRP A 104 -4.77 -15.56 7.29
C TRP A 104 -3.87 -14.58 8.05
N MET A 105 -2.60 -14.44 7.68
CA MET A 105 -1.71 -13.45 8.29
C MET A 105 -2.24 -12.02 8.12
N GLY A 106 -2.75 -11.68 6.94
CA GLY A 106 -3.40 -10.38 6.68
C GLY A 106 -4.64 -10.10 7.54
N THR A 107 -5.30 -11.12 8.10
CA THR A 107 -6.38 -10.92 9.09
C THR A 107 -5.86 -10.53 10.48
N LEU A 108 -4.58 -10.78 10.77
CA LEU A 108 -3.97 -10.54 12.08
C LEU A 108 -3.16 -9.25 12.12
N ILE A 109 -2.54 -8.85 11.01
CA ILE A 109 -1.68 -7.67 10.94
C ILE A 109 -1.83 -6.90 9.61
N HIS A 110 -2.09 -5.58 9.71
CA HIS A 110 -2.35 -4.71 8.56
C HIS A 110 -1.08 -4.21 7.83
N LEU A 111 0.12 -4.51 8.36
CA LEU A 111 1.38 -4.12 7.71
C LEU A 111 1.62 -4.93 6.42
N VAL A 112 1.34 -6.24 6.48
CA VAL A 112 1.64 -7.18 5.39
C VAL A 112 0.60 -7.07 4.29
N ALA A 113 -0.67 -7.07 4.68
CA ALA A 113 -1.80 -6.99 3.77
C ALA A 113 -3.03 -6.46 4.50
N ASP A 114 -3.96 -5.87 3.75
CA ASP A 114 -5.32 -5.65 4.22
C ASP A 114 -6.20 -6.80 3.71
N ILE A 115 -7.10 -7.31 4.54
CA ILE A 115 -7.98 -8.42 4.16
C ILE A 115 -8.78 -8.15 2.88
N ILE A 116 -9.10 -6.87 2.59
CA ILE A 116 -9.83 -6.48 1.38
C ILE A 116 -9.03 -6.74 0.11
N ASN A 117 -7.71 -6.53 0.14
CA ASN A 117 -6.85 -6.60 -1.03
C ASN A 117 -5.68 -7.59 -0.91
N GLY A 118 -5.71 -8.43 0.14
CA GLY A 118 -4.63 -9.36 0.45
C GLY A 118 -4.36 -10.36 -0.66
N ARG A 119 -5.41 -10.79 -1.37
CA ARG A 119 -5.25 -11.70 -2.52
C ARG A 119 -4.46 -11.04 -3.65
N PHE A 120 -4.79 -9.80 -3.99
CA PHE A 120 -4.07 -9.06 -5.03
C PHE A 120 -2.63 -8.74 -4.63
N THR A 121 -2.40 -8.48 -3.33
CA THR A 121 -1.04 -8.35 -2.78
C THR A 121 -0.27 -9.67 -2.96
N PHE A 122 -0.86 -10.81 -2.60
CA PHE A 122 -0.26 -12.13 -2.76
C PHE A 122 0.07 -12.42 -4.23
N GLU A 123 -0.91 -12.30 -5.13
CA GLU A 123 -0.73 -12.51 -6.56
C GLU A 123 0.40 -11.65 -7.13
N THR A 124 0.52 -10.39 -6.69
CA THR A 124 1.62 -9.49 -7.08
C THR A 124 2.99 -10.03 -6.63
N LEU A 125 3.10 -10.50 -5.40
CA LEU A 125 4.35 -11.02 -4.84
C LEU A 125 4.72 -12.41 -5.40
N THR A 126 3.75 -13.14 -5.96
CA THR A 126 3.94 -14.52 -6.44
C THR A 126 3.76 -14.69 -7.95
N THR A 127 3.72 -13.59 -8.71
CA THR A 127 3.46 -13.62 -10.16
C THR A 127 4.44 -14.52 -10.91
N SER A 128 5.70 -14.60 -10.46
CA SER A 128 6.76 -15.40 -11.08
C SER A 128 6.95 -16.80 -10.48
N THR A 129 6.19 -17.16 -9.44
CA THR A 129 6.47 -18.33 -8.58
C THR A 129 5.29 -19.28 -8.43
N GLU A 130 4.43 -19.37 -9.46
CA GLU A 130 3.29 -20.31 -9.47
C GLU A 130 2.40 -20.20 -8.21
N ASN A 131 2.15 -18.98 -7.73
CA ASN A 131 1.35 -18.71 -6.52
C ASN A 131 1.97 -19.29 -5.23
N ARG A 132 3.31 -19.28 -5.13
CA ARG A 132 4.04 -19.58 -3.90
C ARG A 132 4.88 -18.39 -3.46
N LEU A 133 4.64 -17.90 -2.25
CA LEU A 133 5.43 -16.83 -1.67
C LEU A 133 6.68 -17.40 -1.01
N HIS A 134 7.84 -17.07 -1.57
CA HIS A 134 9.13 -17.44 -1.01
C HIS A 134 9.62 -16.37 -0.03
N TYR A 135 10.47 -16.77 0.92
CA TYR A 135 10.96 -15.88 1.97
C TYR A 135 11.71 -14.64 1.42
N PRO A 136 12.60 -14.75 0.41
CA PRO A 136 13.30 -13.58 -0.13
C PRO A 136 12.34 -12.54 -0.72
N ALA A 137 11.26 -12.96 -1.40
CA ALA A 137 10.22 -12.06 -1.89
C ALA A 137 9.53 -11.31 -0.74
N TYR A 138 9.15 -12.05 0.30
CA TYR A 138 8.48 -11.50 1.48
C TYR A 138 9.35 -10.52 2.27
N ASP A 139 10.60 -10.91 2.53
CA ASP A 139 11.58 -10.10 3.24
C ASP A 139 11.94 -8.83 2.45
N MET A 140 12.13 -8.94 1.13
CA MET A 140 12.36 -7.77 0.27
C MET A 140 11.18 -6.80 0.30
N PHE A 141 9.95 -7.31 0.20
CA PHE A 141 8.75 -6.48 0.26
C PHE A 141 8.66 -5.67 1.55
N LEU A 142 8.91 -6.30 2.71
CA LEU A 142 8.91 -5.62 4.01
C LEU A 142 10.06 -4.61 4.16
N LYS A 143 11.24 -4.91 3.60
CA LYS A 143 12.36 -3.96 3.55
C LYS A 143 12.06 -2.75 2.68
N GLU A 144 11.37 -2.92 1.56
CA GLU A 144 10.91 -1.79 0.75
C GLU A 144 9.84 -0.98 1.46
N ILE A 145 8.93 -1.60 2.24
CA ILE A 145 8.00 -0.87 3.13
C ILE A 145 8.76 0.04 4.10
N GLU A 146 9.77 -0.49 4.79
CA GLU A 146 10.60 0.28 5.73
C GLU A 146 11.29 1.47 5.04
N LYS A 147 11.85 1.25 3.84
CA LYS A 147 12.48 2.32 3.04
C LYS A 147 11.47 3.37 2.62
N CYS A 148 10.28 2.97 2.16
CA CYS A 148 9.22 3.89 1.79
C CYS A 148 8.77 4.76 2.97
N VAL A 149 8.58 4.16 4.15
CA VAL A 149 8.23 4.89 5.38
C VAL A 149 9.30 5.93 5.72
N LYS A 150 10.57 5.52 5.77
CA LYS A 150 11.70 6.44 6.03
C LYS A 150 11.76 7.55 4.98
N HIS A 151 11.55 7.23 3.71
CA HIS A 151 11.53 8.22 2.65
C HIS A 151 10.43 9.27 2.86
N LEU A 152 9.21 8.85 3.17
CA LEU A 152 8.06 9.74 3.41
C LEU A 152 8.27 10.62 4.64
N GLN A 153 8.89 10.08 5.70
CA GLN A 153 9.23 10.85 6.92
C GLN A 153 10.27 11.95 6.67
N THR A 154 11.15 11.79 5.68
CA THR A 154 12.16 12.81 5.35
C THR A 154 11.62 13.94 4.47
N GLN A 155 10.37 13.85 4.02
CA GLN A 155 9.77 14.87 3.16
C GLN A 155 9.47 16.14 3.95
N THR A 156 9.75 17.29 3.33
CA THR A 156 9.41 18.58 3.94
C THR A 156 7.96 18.93 3.69
N THR A 157 7.35 19.60 4.67
CA THR A 157 5.99 20.13 4.54
C THR A 157 5.91 21.10 3.35
N PRO A 158 4.73 21.21 2.70
CA PRO A 158 4.53 22.16 1.61
C PRO A 158 4.82 23.60 2.05
N THR A 159 5.48 24.37 1.19
CA THR A 159 5.91 25.74 1.47
C THR A 159 4.74 26.64 1.84
N GLY A 160 4.82 27.26 3.02
CA GLY A 160 3.80 28.20 3.51
C GLY A 160 2.53 27.55 4.06
N MET A 161 2.51 26.22 4.22
CA MET A 161 1.36 25.50 4.74
C MET A 161 1.61 24.98 6.15
N GLU A 162 0.58 25.10 7.00
CA GLU A 162 0.47 24.34 8.24
C GLU A 162 -0.39 23.11 7.96
N MET A 163 0.20 21.93 8.15
CA MET A 163 -0.49 20.66 8.03
C MET A 163 -1.21 20.33 9.34
N ALA A 164 -2.34 19.64 9.26
CA ALA A 164 -3.00 19.15 10.47
C ALA A 164 -2.12 18.11 11.19
N ASP A 165 -2.30 17.94 12.50
CA ASP A 165 -1.52 16.99 13.28
C ASP A 165 -1.63 15.55 12.71
N ASP A 166 -2.76 15.19 12.10
CA ASP A 166 -3.07 13.89 11.46
C ASP A 166 -2.85 13.89 9.96
N GLU A 167 -2.20 14.91 9.42
CA GLU A 167 -1.94 15.00 8.01
C GLU A 167 -0.57 14.40 7.68
N PHE A 168 -0.57 13.32 6.91
CA PHE A 168 0.59 12.55 6.54
C PHE A 168 0.89 12.70 5.06
N ILE A 169 2.15 12.90 4.71
CA ILE A 169 2.63 12.88 3.33
C ILE A 169 2.64 11.43 2.83
N LEU A 170 1.93 11.17 1.74
CA LEU A 170 1.72 9.83 1.18
C LEU A 170 2.46 9.62 -0.14
N HIS A 171 2.71 10.70 -0.89
CA HIS A 171 3.46 10.65 -2.14
C HIS A 171 3.99 12.03 -2.53
N VAL A 172 5.20 12.09 -3.09
CA VAL A 172 5.84 13.34 -3.52
C VAL A 172 6.56 13.12 -4.85
N GLU A 173 6.32 13.99 -5.84
CA GLU A 173 7.10 14.06 -7.08
C GLU A 173 7.38 15.52 -7.49
N GLY A 174 8.28 15.73 -8.46
CA GLY A 174 8.68 17.06 -8.91
C GLY A 174 9.77 17.70 -8.04
N THR A 175 10.50 16.88 -7.28
CA THR A 175 11.73 17.25 -6.56
C THR A 175 12.96 17.10 -7.46
N GLY A 176 14.13 17.57 -6.99
CA GLY A 176 15.39 17.43 -7.74
C GLY A 176 15.82 15.98 -8.03
N SER A 177 15.32 15.02 -7.24
CA SER A 177 15.63 13.59 -7.36
C SER A 177 14.50 12.75 -7.97
N SER A 178 13.35 13.36 -8.29
CA SER A 178 12.19 12.68 -8.86
C SER A 178 11.81 13.25 -10.22
N GLN A 179 10.92 12.55 -10.92
CA GLN A 179 10.47 13.01 -12.23
C GLN A 179 9.63 14.28 -12.10
N ARG A 180 9.67 15.11 -13.16
CA ARG A 180 8.99 16.41 -13.18
C ARG A 180 7.47 16.24 -13.14
N VAL A 181 6.82 17.24 -12.56
CA VAL A 181 5.37 17.46 -12.60
C VAL A 181 5.14 18.90 -13.06
N VAL A 182 4.13 19.13 -13.89
CA VAL A 182 3.87 20.43 -14.50
C VAL A 182 2.40 20.80 -14.34
N ARG A 183 2.10 21.96 -13.77
CA ARG A 183 0.75 22.52 -13.74
C ARG A 183 0.53 23.43 -14.95
N HIS A 184 -0.62 23.32 -15.60
CA HIS A 184 -1.01 24.22 -16.69
C HIS A 184 -2.07 25.21 -16.24
N ILE A 185 -1.89 26.48 -16.63
CA ILE A 185 -2.85 27.57 -16.40
C ILE A 185 -2.95 28.36 -17.71
N GLY A 186 -4.10 28.26 -18.38
CA GLY A 186 -4.25 28.76 -19.75
C GLY A 186 -3.19 28.19 -20.67
N GLY A 187 -2.44 29.06 -21.38
CA GLY A 187 -1.30 28.66 -22.23
C GLY A 187 0.06 28.62 -21.53
N THR A 188 0.10 28.68 -20.20
CA THR A 188 1.35 28.71 -19.42
C THR A 188 1.57 27.43 -18.63
N SER A 189 2.81 26.95 -18.63
CA SER A 189 3.22 25.72 -17.97
C SER A 189 4.17 26.02 -16.81
N TRP A 190 3.84 25.51 -15.64
CA TRP A 190 4.55 25.75 -14.39
C TRP A 190 5.11 24.43 -13.87
N PRO A 191 6.43 24.16 -13.99
CA PRO A 191 7.03 23.02 -13.31
C PRO A 191 6.95 23.22 -11.80
N GLY A 192 6.82 22.13 -11.06
CA GLY A 192 6.70 22.22 -9.60
C GLY A 192 6.81 20.88 -8.90
N ARG A 193 6.64 20.94 -7.58
CA ARG A 193 6.52 19.79 -6.69
C ARG A 193 5.04 19.52 -6.41
N LEU A 194 4.67 18.25 -6.43
CA LEU A 194 3.34 17.77 -6.09
C LEU A 194 3.44 16.87 -4.87
N THR A 195 2.64 17.15 -3.85
CA THR A 195 2.60 16.42 -2.58
C THR A 195 1.17 15.97 -2.31
N LEU A 196 0.95 14.66 -2.18
CA LEU A 196 -0.32 14.09 -1.74
C LEU A 196 -0.28 13.81 -0.24
N THR A 197 -1.35 14.16 0.45
CA THR A 197 -1.60 13.79 1.83
C THR A 197 -2.90 13.00 1.97
N ASN A 198 -3.19 12.50 3.16
CA ASN A 198 -4.50 11.90 3.48
C ASN A 198 -5.65 12.91 3.52
N TYR A 199 -5.42 14.21 3.29
CA TYR A 199 -6.45 15.24 3.28
C TYR A 199 -6.45 16.11 2.02
N ALA A 200 -5.30 16.29 1.35
CA ALA A 200 -5.18 17.28 0.28
C ALA A 200 -4.10 16.95 -0.74
N LEU A 201 -4.19 17.62 -1.89
CA LEU A 201 -3.13 17.70 -2.88
C LEU A 201 -2.51 19.10 -2.83
N TYR A 202 -1.19 19.17 -2.66
CA TYR A 202 -0.44 20.41 -2.64
C TYR A 202 0.43 20.52 -3.89
N PHE A 203 0.34 21.66 -4.58
CA PHE A 203 1.24 21.95 -5.70
C PHE A 203 2.05 23.22 -5.45
N GLU A 204 3.36 23.11 -5.61
CA GLU A 204 4.33 24.18 -5.40
C GLU A 204 5.08 24.46 -6.69
N ALA A 205 4.83 25.62 -7.30
CA ALA A 205 5.55 26.01 -8.51
C ALA A 205 7.04 26.27 -8.19
N SER A 206 7.93 25.80 -9.04
CA SER A 206 9.37 26.09 -8.94
C SER A 206 9.62 27.59 -9.10
N GLY A 207 10.28 28.20 -8.10
CA GLY A 207 10.83 29.55 -8.18
C GLY A 207 12.31 29.55 -8.55
N ALA A 208 12.91 30.75 -8.58
CA ALA A 208 14.32 30.91 -8.96
C ALA A 208 15.32 30.37 -7.91
N LEU A 209 14.94 30.38 -6.63
CA LEU A 209 15.79 29.96 -5.49
C LEU A 209 15.10 28.93 -4.59
N SER A 210 13.78 29.01 -4.45
CA SER A 210 12.95 28.10 -3.65
C SER A 210 11.63 27.83 -4.36
N TYR A 211 10.88 26.85 -3.85
CA TYR A 211 9.48 26.70 -4.22
C TYR A 211 8.68 27.94 -3.81
N LYS A 212 7.65 28.26 -4.61
CA LYS A 212 6.63 29.24 -4.23
C LYS A 212 5.68 28.62 -3.19
N GLU A 213 4.89 29.48 -2.54
CA GLU A 213 3.81 29.05 -1.65
C GLU A 213 2.90 28.03 -2.35
N ALA A 214 2.56 26.96 -1.63
CA ALA A 214 1.78 25.87 -2.17
C ALA A 214 0.34 26.31 -2.46
N ILE A 215 -0.28 25.72 -3.46
CA ILE A 215 -1.75 25.70 -3.56
C ILE A 215 -2.27 24.43 -2.88
N LYS A 216 -3.31 24.56 -2.04
CA LYS A 216 -3.98 23.43 -1.39
C LYS A 216 -5.27 23.09 -2.14
N LEU A 217 -5.37 21.85 -2.60
CA LEU A 217 -6.61 21.26 -3.12
C LEU A 217 -7.11 20.26 -2.10
N ASP A 218 -8.07 20.69 -1.29
CA ASP A 218 -8.65 19.88 -0.22
C ASP A 218 -9.46 18.71 -0.82
N LEU A 219 -9.07 17.47 -0.54
CA LEU A 219 -9.72 16.24 -1.03
C LEU A 219 -10.77 15.70 -0.04
N SER A 220 -10.87 16.31 1.15
CA SER A 220 -11.74 15.85 2.22
C SER A 220 -13.14 16.45 2.17
N LYS A 221 -13.31 17.59 1.49
CA LYS A 221 -14.58 18.31 1.44
C LYS A 221 -15.62 17.65 0.53
N ASP A 222 -16.88 17.98 0.80
CA ASP A 222 -18.02 17.59 -0.03
C ASP A 222 -18.42 18.72 -0.99
N SER A 223 -17.53 19.08 -1.91
CA SER A 223 -17.69 20.23 -2.81
C SER A 223 -17.84 19.84 -4.29
N GLU A 224 -18.53 18.73 -4.55
CA GLU A 224 -18.72 18.15 -5.90
C GLU A 224 -17.39 17.93 -6.63
N GLN A 225 -16.39 17.50 -5.87
CA GLN A 225 -15.02 17.34 -6.35
C GLN A 225 -14.93 16.16 -7.32
N SER A 226 -14.15 16.31 -8.38
CA SER A 226 -13.83 15.20 -9.26
C SER A 226 -12.39 15.26 -9.75
N VAL A 227 -11.79 14.08 -9.93
CA VAL A 227 -10.48 13.93 -10.55
C VAL A 227 -10.59 12.96 -11.73
N LYS A 228 -10.13 13.41 -12.90
CA LYS A 228 -10.25 12.67 -14.16
C LYS A 228 -8.97 12.78 -14.98
N THR A 229 -8.87 11.92 -15.97
CA THR A 229 -7.84 12.02 -17.00
C THR A 229 -8.03 13.28 -17.84
N ALA A 230 -6.93 13.90 -18.25
CA ALA A 230 -6.94 15.06 -19.13
C ALA A 230 -5.86 14.94 -20.20
N ALA A 231 -6.22 15.34 -21.41
CA ALA A 231 -5.27 15.48 -22.50
C ALA A 231 -4.48 16.78 -22.33
N THR A 232 -3.16 16.69 -22.41
CA THR A 232 -2.19 17.78 -22.32
C THR A 232 -1.01 17.50 -23.25
N GLY A 233 -0.11 18.46 -23.39
CA GLY A 233 1.00 18.41 -24.31
C GLY A 233 1.82 19.69 -24.15
N PRO A 234 2.86 19.88 -24.97
CA PRO A 234 3.66 21.11 -24.93
C PRO A 234 2.77 22.35 -24.92
N TRP A 235 2.99 23.24 -23.93
CA TRP A 235 2.20 24.45 -23.71
C TRP A 235 0.71 24.23 -23.41
N GLY A 236 0.34 23.07 -22.87
CA GLY A 236 -1.04 22.76 -22.47
C GLY A 236 -1.96 22.33 -23.62
N ALA A 237 -1.42 22.04 -24.80
CA ALA A 237 -2.21 21.57 -25.93
C ALA A 237 -2.80 20.16 -25.67
N PRO A 238 -4.09 19.89 -25.93
CA PRO A 238 -4.74 18.61 -25.58
C PRO A 238 -4.37 17.48 -26.55
N LEU A 239 -3.10 17.04 -26.52
CA LEU A 239 -2.52 16.11 -27.48
C LEU A 239 -2.35 14.69 -26.94
N PHE A 240 -1.97 14.56 -25.66
CA PHE A 240 -1.59 13.31 -25.04
C PHE A 240 -2.27 13.14 -23.69
N ASP A 241 -2.74 11.93 -23.39
CA ASP A 241 -3.40 11.63 -22.11
C ASP A 241 -2.37 11.49 -20.96
N LYS A 242 -1.79 12.63 -20.58
CA LYS A 242 -0.64 12.75 -19.65
C LYS A 242 -0.95 13.59 -18.42
N ALA A 243 -2.17 14.11 -18.29
CA ALA A 243 -2.57 14.88 -17.13
C ALA A 243 -3.70 14.22 -16.34
N ILE A 244 -3.82 14.67 -15.10
CA ILE A 244 -5.06 14.66 -14.34
C ILE A 244 -5.60 16.07 -14.26
N VAL A 245 -6.92 16.21 -14.21
CA VAL A 245 -7.61 17.46 -13.89
C VAL A 245 -8.39 17.27 -12.61
N TYR A 246 -8.20 18.19 -11.67
CA TYR A 246 -8.99 18.29 -10.45
C TYR A 246 -10.00 19.44 -10.60
N GLU A 247 -11.28 19.13 -10.41
CA GLU A 247 -12.39 20.08 -10.51
C GLU A 247 -13.16 20.10 -9.18
N SER A 248 -13.65 21.26 -8.78
CA SER A 248 -14.46 21.46 -7.58
C SER A 248 -15.34 22.69 -7.76
N SER A 249 -16.53 22.68 -7.16
CA SER A 249 -17.43 23.85 -7.13
C SER A 249 -16.82 25.09 -6.46
N GLU A 250 -15.79 24.90 -5.61
CA GLU A 250 -15.04 26.00 -4.99
C GLU A 250 -14.03 26.68 -5.93
N LEU A 251 -13.74 26.07 -7.09
CA LEU A 251 -12.76 26.57 -8.05
C LEU A 251 -13.45 27.15 -9.28
N GLN A 252 -12.94 28.29 -9.78
CA GLN A 252 -13.42 28.87 -11.04
C GLN A 252 -13.00 28.04 -12.27
N GLU A 253 -11.80 27.46 -12.23
CA GLU A 253 -11.24 26.62 -13.28
C GLU A 253 -10.60 25.37 -12.66
N GLY A 254 -10.66 24.25 -13.39
CA GLY A 254 -10.01 23.00 -13.00
C GLY A 254 -8.49 23.13 -12.95
N VAL A 255 -7.86 22.43 -12.01
CA VAL A 255 -6.40 22.39 -11.88
C VAL A 255 -5.85 21.22 -12.69
N VAL A 256 -5.19 21.53 -13.80
CA VAL A 256 -4.56 20.55 -14.70
C VAL A 256 -3.12 20.31 -14.28
N ILE A 257 -2.79 19.04 -14.02
CA ILE A 257 -1.47 18.59 -13.60
C ILE A 257 -0.99 17.51 -14.57
N GLU A 258 0.07 17.81 -15.30
CA GLU A 258 0.75 16.93 -16.25
C GLU A 258 1.89 16.15 -15.58
N PHE A 259 1.99 14.89 -15.98
CA PHE A 259 3.07 13.95 -15.67
C PHE A 259 3.79 13.60 -16.98
N PRO A 260 4.88 14.30 -17.32
CA PRO A 260 5.59 14.05 -18.57
C PRO A 260 6.16 12.63 -18.62
N GLU A 261 5.62 11.83 -19.52
CA GLU A 261 6.07 10.47 -19.85
C GLU A 261 6.02 10.24 -21.35
N ILE A 262 7.09 9.66 -21.89
CA ILE A 262 7.24 9.47 -23.34
C ILE A 262 6.44 8.24 -23.82
N THR A 263 6.51 7.12 -23.09
CA THR A 263 6.11 5.80 -23.62
C THR A 263 4.87 5.21 -22.97
N SER A 264 4.45 5.69 -21.79
CA SER A 264 3.33 5.13 -21.02
C SER A 264 2.53 6.23 -20.33
N SER A 265 1.37 5.90 -19.76
CA SER A 265 0.62 6.80 -18.85
C SER A 265 0.58 6.25 -17.42
N THR A 266 1.51 5.35 -17.08
CA THR A 266 1.48 4.60 -15.82
C THR A 266 1.67 5.47 -14.58
N ARG A 267 2.47 6.55 -14.61
CA ARG A 267 2.58 7.47 -13.48
C ARG A 267 1.35 8.35 -13.36
N ARG A 268 0.79 8.82 -14.47
CA ARG A 268 -0.47 9.58 -14.45
C ARG A 268 -1.56 8.71 -13.81
N ASP A 269 -1.71 7.46 -14.27
CA ASP A 269 -2.69 6.52 -13.74
C ASP A 269 -2.43 6.19 -12.26
N HIS A 270 -1.16 6.11 -11.85
CA HIS A 270 -0.78 5.96 -10.44
C HIS A 270 -1.23 7.15 -9.60
N TRP A 271 -0.89 8.39 -9.98
CA TRP A 271 -1.35 9.59 -9.30
C TRP A 271 -2.87 9.70 -9.28
N LEU A 272 -3.55 9.39 -10.39
CA LEU A 272 -5.00 9.41 -10.46
C LEU A 272 -5.62 8.45 -9.43
N SER A 273 -5.11 7.22 -9.36
CA SER A 273 -5.62 6.20 -8.43
C SER A 273 -5.39 6.61 -6.98
N LEU A 274 -4.22 7.16 -6.65
CA LEU A 274 -3.92 7.65 -5.30
C LEU A 274 -4.82 8.82 -4.88
N VAL A 275 -5.04 9.81 -5.75
CA VAL A 275 -5.92 10.95 -5.46
C VAL A 275 -7.36 10.47 -5.28
N LYS A 276 -7.83 9.57 -6.16
CA LYS A 276 -9.16 8.97 -6.06
C LYS A 276 -9.35 8.20 -4.76
N GLU A 277 -8.36 7.42 -4.33
CA GLU A 277 -8.43 6.67 -3.07
C GLU A 277 -8.70 7.60 -1.87
N ILE A 278 -8.00 8.74 -1.79
CA ILE A 278 -8.19 9.70 -0.70
C ILE A 278 -9.58 10.36 -0.77
N MET A 279 -10.04 10.73 -1.97
CA MET A 279 -11.40 11.27 -2.14
C MET A 279 -12.48 10.24 -1.76
N LEU A 280 -12.29 8.98 -2.13
CA LEU A 280 -13.22 7.89 -1.81
C LEU A 280 -13.20 7.53 -0.32
N LEU A 281 -12.05 7.59 0.36
CA LEU A 281 -11.94 7.45 1.81
C LEU A 281 -12.84 8.48 2.52
N HIS A 282 -12.71 9.76 2.17
CA HIS A 282 -13.50 10.82 2.79
C HIS A 282 -14.98 10.71 2.45
N SER A 283 -15.32 10.32 1.22
CA SER A 283 -16.69 10.01 0.82
C SER A 283 -17.28 8.85 1.64
N PHE A 284 -16.50 7.79 1.88
CA PHE A 284 -16.88 6.66 2.71
C PHE A 284 -17.17 7.09 4.15
N LEU A 285 -16.26 7.83 4.78
CA LEU A 285 -16.42 8.31 6.16
C LEU A 285 -17.71 9.13 6.32
N ARG A 286 -18.00 10.03 5.38
CA ARG A 286 -19.24 10.81 5.36
C ARG A 286 -20.48 9.95 5.12
N LYS A 287 -20.45 9.11 4.08
CA LYS A 287 -21.58 8.28 3.65
C LYS A 287 -22.06 7.36 4.76
N PHE A 288 -21.13 6.76 5.50
CA PHE A 288 -21.43 5.86 6.61
C PHE A 288 -21.49 6.54 7.99
N LYS A 289 -21.28 7.87 8.04
CA LYS A 289 -21.34 8.69 9.26
C LYS A 289 -20.43 8.14 10.36
N ILE A 290 -19.16 7.93 10.01
CA ILE A 290 -18.13 7.45 10.93
C ILE A 290 -17.61 8.67 11.71
N ASP A 291 -18.33 9.03 12.77
CA ASP A 291 -18.04 10.23 13.57
C ASP A 291 -16.98 9.98 14.66
N SER A 292 -16.70 8.72 14.99
CA SER A 292 -15.70 8.36 16.00
C SER A 292 -14.29 8.65 15.47
N PRO A 293 -13.49 9.50 16.14
CA PRO A 293 -12.14 9.82 15.70
C PRO A 293 -11.24 8.57 15.60
N LEU A 294 -11.44 7.60 16.48
CA LEU A 294 -10.69 6.34 16.47
C LEU A 294 -11.05 5.45 15.28
N GLU A 295 -12.34 5.35 14.93
CA GLU A 295 -12.79 4.53 13.80
C GLU A 295 -12.42 5.19 12.47
N SER A 296 -12.53 6.52 12.39
CA SER A 296 -12.08 7.30 11.24
C SER A 296 -10.57 7.13 11.03
N TRP A 297 -9.79 7.29 12.11
CA TRP A 297 -8.34 7.14 12.05
C TRP A 297 -7.90 5.73 11.65
N GLU A 298 -8.60 4.69 12.09
CA GLU A 298 -8.30 3.32 11.65
C GLU A 298 -8.43 3.17 10.14
N MET A 299 -9.43 3.80 9.52
CA MET A 299 -9.57 3.79 8.06
C MET A 299 -8.50 4.62 7.36
N HIS A 300 -8.15 5.79 7.89
CA HIS A 300 -6.99 6.54 7.42
C HIS A 300 -5.72 5.69 7.45
N ALA A 301 -5.46 5.02 8.57
CA ALA A 301 -4.27 4.19 8.74
C ALA A 301 -4.24 3.00 7.77
N ARG A 302 -5.37 2.33 7.54
CA ARG A 302 -5.48 1.24 6.56
C ARG A 302 -5.20 1.73 5.14
N THR A 303 -5.74 2.88 4.75
CA THR A 303 -5.46 3.49 3.44
C THR A 303 -4.00 3.89 3.30
N ILE A 304 -3.39 4.50 4.32
CA ILE A 304 -1.97 4.89 4.32
C ILE A 304 -1.07 3.65 4.17
N LEU A 305 -1.34 2.59 4.94
CA LEU A 305 -0.61 1.32 4.82
C LEU A 305 -0.80 0.67 3.44
N GLY A 306 -1.98 0.79 2.83
CA GLY A 306 -2.23 0.37 1.44
C GLY A 306 -1.32 1.08 0.44
N ILE A 307 -1.19 2.40 0.55
CA ILE A 307 -0.33 3.21 -0.31
C ILE A 307 1.15 2.88 -0.07
N ILE A 308 1.58 2.69 1.18
CA ILE A 308 2.95 2.26 1.50
C ILE A 308 3.27 0.90 0.88
N ARG A 309 2.35 -0.08 1.00
CA ARG A 309 2.49 -1.40 0.36
C ARG A 309 2.58 -1.30 -1.17
N LEU A 310 1.78 -0.43 -1.78
CA LEU A 310 1.85 -0.17 -3.22
C LEU A 310 3.23 0.37 -3.62
N HIS A 311 3.74 1.38 -2.91
CA HIS A 311 5.06 1.95 -3.17
C HIS A 311 6.15 0.89 -3.04
N ALA A 312 6.11 0.10 -1.98
CA ALA A 312 7.06 -0.99 -1.76
C ALA A 312 7.03 -2.04 -2.88
N ALA A 313 5.83 -2.44 -3.32
CA ALA A 313 5.70 -3.39 -4.43
C ALA A 313 6.20 -2.81 -5.76
N ARG A 314 6.00 -1.51 -6.00
CA ARG A 314 6.52 -0.83 -7.20
C ARG A 314 8.04 -0.71 -7.18
N GLU A 315 8.64 -0.42 -6.02
CA GLU A 315 10.10 -0.39 -5.84
C GLU A 315 10.73 -1.77 -5.94
N MET A 316 10.04 -2.82 -5.48
CA MET A 316 10.47 -4.20 -5.62
C MET A 316 10.40 -4.69 -7.08
N LEU A 317 9.34 -4.31 -7.82
CA LEU A 317 9.02 -4.82 -9.16
C LEU A 317 9.28 -3.80 -10.29
N ARG A 318 10.33 -2.97 -10.16
CA ARG A 318 10.57 -1.76 -10.99
C ARG A 318 10.34 -1.89 -12.49
N ILE A 319 10.63 -3.04 -13.10
CA ILE A 319 10.48 -3.25 -14.55
C ILE A 319 9.00 -3.43 -14.93
N SER A 320 8.25 -4.13 -14.09
CA SER A 320 6.82 -4.41 -14.27
C SER A 320 6.04 -4.06 -12.99
N PRO A 321 5.91 -2.75 -12.66
CA PRO A 321 5.27 -2.33 -11.43
C PRO A 321 3.78 -2.72 -11.42
N PRO A 322 3.21 -3.08 -10.26
CA PRO A 322 1.82 -3.47 -10.19
C PRO A 322 0.86 -2.31 -10.46
N GLY A 323 -0.35 -2.67 -10.89
CA GLY A 323 -1.48 -1.76 -11.00
C GLY A 323 -1.83 -1.18 -9.61
N PRO A 324 -2.04 0.15 -9.48
CA PRO A 324 -2.31 0.78 -8.19
C PRO A 324 -3.50 0.18 -7.43
N LYS A 325 -4.60 -0.05 -8.15
CA LYS A 325 -5.88 -0.52 -7.60
C LYS A 325 -5.77 -1.76 -6.72
N ASN A 326 -4.86 -2.67 -7.07
CA ASN A 326 -4.63 -3.92 -6.35
C ASN A 326 -4.25 -3.73 -4.87
N PHE A 327 -3.81 -2.53 -4.48
CA PHE A 327 -3.36 -2.21 -3.12
C PHE A 327 -4.25 -1.17 -2.42
N LEU A 328 -5.21 -0.60 -3.14
CA LEU A 328 -6.10 0.45 -2.66
C LEU A 328 -7.43 -0.19 -2.23
N ILE A 329 -8.07 0.32 -1.17
CA ILE A 329 -9.28 -0.28 -0.61
C ILE A 329 -10.48 0.20 -1.42
N PHE A 330 -10.61 1.51 -1.58
CA PHE A 330 -11.83 2.09 -2.13
C PHE A 330 -11.84 2.06 -3.66
N ASP A 331 -10.72 2.39 -4.30
CA ASP A 331 -10.62 2.32 -5.77
C ASP A 331 -10.83 0.87 -6.28
N LEU A 332 -10.40 -0.13 -5.51
CA LEU A 332 -10.69 -1.54 -5.79
C LEU A 332 -12.18 -1.87 -5.64
N LEU A 333 -12.80 -1.48 -4.52
CA LEU A 333 -14.20 -1.81 -4.24
C LEU A 333 -15.19 -1.03 -5.10
N ASP A 334 -14.81 0.14 -5.63
CA ASP A 334 -15.66 0.91 -6.56
C ASP A 334 -15.85 0.17 -7.90
N GLU A 335 -14.86 -0.62 -8.32
CA GLU A 335 -14.91 -1.37 -9.59
C GLU A 335 -15.48 -2.79 -9.44
N LEU A 336 -15.45 -3.36 -8.24
CA LEU A 336 -15.88 -4.73 -8.01
C LEU A 336 -17.42 -4.84 -7.94
N PRO A 337 -18.03 -5.86 -8.58
CA PRO A 337 -19.44 -6.14 -8.40
C PRO A 337 -19.77 -6.34 -6.92
N LYS A 338 -20.78 -5.61 -6.43
CA LYS A 338 -21.20 -5.62 -5.02
C LYS A 338 -20.16 -5.07 -4.02
N GLY A 339 -19.18 -4.28 -4.48
CA GLY A 339 -18.24 -3.62 -3.57
C GLY A 339 -18.93 -2.68 -2.57
N ASP A 340 -20.11 -2.14 -2.92
CA ASP A 340 -20.98 -1.36 -2.03
C ASP A 340 -21.44 -2.15 -0.79
N TYR A 341 -21.72 -3.45 -0.93
CA TYR A 341 -22.04 -4.33 0.21
C TYR A 341 -20.82 -4.56 1.09
N VAL A 342 -19.64 -4.73 0.49
CA VAL A 342 -18.38 -4.92 1.23
C VAL A 342 -18.03 -3.64 2.00
N LEU A 343 -18.19 -2.46 1.39
CA LEU A 343 -18.00 -1.18 2.09
C LEU A 343 -18.96 -1.02 3.26
N LYS A 344 -20.22 -1.44 3.11
CA LYS A 344 -21.18 -1.41 4.22
C LYS A 344 -20.74 -2.32 5.37
N GLU A 345 -20.35 -3.57 5.08
CA GLU A 345 -19.86 -4.49 6.11
C GLU A 345 -18.56 -3.97 6.75
N LEU A 346 -17.67 -3.37 5.96
CA LEU A 346 -16.45 -2.73 6.43
C LEU A 346 -16.77 -1.64 7.45
N ALA A 347 -17.71 -0.74 7.14
CA ALA A 347 -18.15 0.31 8.05
C ALA A 347 -18.77 -0.26 9.34
N GLU A 348 -19.58 -1.31 9.24
CA GLU A 348 -20.16 -1.98 10.42
C GLU A 348 -19.10 -2.70 11.27
N SER A 349 -18.05 -3.25 10.64
CA SER A 349 -16.96 -3.95 11.30
C SER A 349 -16.08 -3.03 12.15
N LEU A 350 -15.91 -1.76 11.76
CA LEU A 350 -15.07 -0.79 12.48
C LEU A 350 -15.49 -0.60 13.94
N LYS A 351 -16.78 -0.70 14.22
CA LYS A 351 -17.34 -0.62 15.59
C LYS A 351 -16.89 -1.77 16.50
N LYS A 352 -16.36 -2.85 15.93
CA LYS A 352 -15.88 -4.05 16.62
C LYS A 352 -14.34 -4.09 16.69
N VAL A 353 -13.64 -3.22 15.95
CA VAL A 353 -12.19 -3.22 15.89
C VAL A 353 -11.63 -2.65 17.19
N ASP A 354 -10.75 -3.40 17.84
CA ASP A 354 -9.92 -2.86 18.92
C ASP A 354 -8.78 -2.02 18.31
N THR A 355 -9.04 -0.73 18.10
CA THR A 355 -8.07 0.23 17.53
C THR A 355 -6.85 0.46 18.43
N ARG A 356 -6.86 -0.06 19.66
CA ARG A 356 -5.72 -0.03 20.59
C ARG A 356 -4.91 -1.32 20.53
N HIS A 357 -5.39 -2.34 19.83
CA HIS A 357 -4.63 -3.56 19.62
C HIS A 357 -3.30 -3.23 18.90
N PRO A 358 -2.14 -3.76 19.33
CA PRO A 358 -0.84 -3.42 18.72
C PRO A 358 -0.76 -3.68 17.22
N CYS A 359 -1.51 -4.67 16.71
CA CYS A 359 -1.53 -5.02 15.29
C CYS A 359 -2.70 -4.39 14.50
N SER A 360 -3.46 -3.47 15.09
CA SER A 360 -4.40 -2.61 14.34
C SER A 360 -3.63 -1.69 13.40
N ALA A 361 -4.28 -1.20 12.33
CA ALA A 361 -3.61 -0.32 11.39
C ALA A 361 -3.14 0.98 12.08
N SER A 362 -3.99 1.54 12.96
CA SER A 362 -3.66 2.74 13.75
C SER A 362 -2.39 2.54 14.59
N SER A 363 -2.28 1.42 15.31
CA SER A 363 -1.13 1.13 16.17
C SER A 363 0.13 0.85 15.35
N ILE A 364 0.01 0.12 14.24
CA ILE A 364 1.12 -0.15 13.32
C ILE A 364 1.67 1.17 12.78
N LEU A 365 0.81 2.03 12.24
CA LEU A 365 1.25 3.30 11.67
C LEU A 365 1.92 4.19 12.74
N ARG A 366 1.39 4.22 13.96
CA ARG A 366 2.03 4.90 15.10
C ARG A 366 3.40 4.30 15.43
N SER A 367 3.52 2.98 15.44
CA SER A 367 4.78 2.28 15.78
C SER A 367 5.87 2.43 14.73
N LEU A 368 5.51 2.73 13.47
CA LEU A 368 6.45 3.06 12.40
C LEU A 368 7.05 4.48 12.56
N ASN A 369 6.79 5.15 13.69
CA ASN A 369 7.32 6.46 14.04
C ASN A 369 7.04 7.54 12.98
N VAL A 370 5.95 7.38 12.24
CA VAL A 370 5.46 8.44 11.35
C VAL A 370 5.06 9.59 12.26
N SER A 371 5.87 10.64 12.22
CA SER A 371 5.98 11.59 13.32
C SER A 371 4.64 12.29 13.61
N GLN A 372 4.31 12.34 14.90
CA GLN A 372 3.21 13.05 15.56
C GLN A 372 1.80 12.59 15.19
N MET A 373 1.15 11.79 16.06
CA MET A 373 -0.28 12.02 16.33
C MET A 373 -0.85 11.38 17.60
N PHE A 374 -1.57 12.25 18.33
CA PHE A 374 -2.74 12.09 19.19
C PHE A 374 -2.91 10.78 19.97
N VAL A 375 -2.74 10.90 21.29
CA VAL A 375 -3.41 10.04 22.26
C VAL A 375 -4.72 10.75 22.62
N PRO A 376 -5.91 10.23 22.27
CA PRO A 376 -7.13 10.74 22.87
C PRO A 376 -7.06 10.43 24.37
N SER A 377 -6.80 11.44 25.20
CA SER A 377 -6.96 11.33 26.63
C SER A 377 -8.45 11.17 26.92
N VAL A 378 -8.90 9.93 27.09
CA VAL A 378 -10.16 9.69 27.78
C VAL A 378 -9.93 10.04 29.23
N GLU A 379 -10.36 11.23 29.65
CA GLU A 379 -10.50 11.56 31.07
C GLU A 379 -11.40 10.49 31.70
N LEU A 380 -10.79 9.62 32.51
CA LEU A 380 -11.51 8.79 33.47
C LEU A 380 -12.23 9.75 34.41
N LYS A 381 -13.53 9.95 34.20
CA LYS A 381 -14.39 10.48 35.26
C LYS A 381 -14.38 9.46 36.39
N GLU A 382 -13.54 9.71 37.38
CA GLU A 382 -13.62 9.07 38.68
C GLU A 382 -15.06 9.21 39.18
N ILE A 383 -15.74 8.08 39.30
CA ILE A 383 -16.99 7.99 40.05
C ILE A 383 -16.58 8.17 41.51
N GLN A 384 -16.71 9.39 42.03
CA GLN A 384 -16.66 9.63 43.46
C GLN A 384 -17.83 8.89 44.12
N LYS A 385 -17.47 8.10 45.13
CA LYS A 385 -18.34 7.20 45.89
C LYS A 385 -18.96 7.93 47.07
#